data_AF-A0A7S2VKE1-F1
#
_entry.id   AF-A0A7S2VKE1-F1
#
_cell.length_a   1.000
_cell.length_b   1.000
_cell.length_c   1.000
_cell.angle_alpha   90.00
_cell.angle_beta   90.00
_cell.angle_gamma   90.00
#
_symmetry.space_group_name_H-M   'P 1'
#
loop_
_entity.id
_entity.type
_entity.pdbx_description
1 polymer ?
#
loop_
_entity_poly.entity_id
_entity_poly.type
_entity_poly.pdbx_seq_one_letter_code
_entity_poly.pdbx_strand_id
1 'polypeptide(L)'
;SAGILDMRRSRQSKDSSRLRLREFLRQESVPVGLAAEVQRQVHERDEGVIHYHEDHVDALERLSRTTRIKLICAIRMPALLTHDLWRMWCNIDVGSLRALCLCAVDFRYVMSEDDLFLAGETFSEALYIADGQCVYQQTPSTSM
;
A
#
# COMPACT_ATOMS: atom_id res chain seq x y z
N SER A 1 21.19 23.16 -2.97
CA SER A 1 20.03 24.05 -2.71
C SER A 1 18.78 23.75 -3.55
N ALA A 2 18.65 22.56 -4.17
CA ALA A 2 17.46 22.16 -4.93
C ALA A 2 16.32 21.61 -4.04
N GLY A 3 16.65 20.85 -2.98
CA GLY A 3 15.64 20.20 -2.13
C GLY A 3 14.68 21.13 -1.37
N ILE A 4 15.09 22.36 -1.04
CA ILE A 4 14.21 23.33 -0.33
C ILE A 4 13.12 23.88 -1.26
N LEU A 5 13.41 24.01 -2.55
CA LEU A 5 12.46 24.50 -3.57
C LEU A 5 11.41 23.43 -3.91
N ASP A 6 11.82 22.16 -4.02
CA ASP A 6 10.90 21.06 -4.27
C ASP A 6 9.97 20.79 -3.08
N MET A 7 10.48 20.90 -1.86
CA MET A 7 9.69 20.74 -0.64
C MET A 7 8.60 21.84 -0.50
N ARG A 8 8.90 23.08 -0.89
CA ARG A 8 7.91 24.17 -0.90
C ARG A 8 6.83 23.96 -1.96
N ARG A 9 7.21 23.52 -3.16
CA ARG A 9 6.24 23.20 -4.23
C ARG A 9 5.32 22.04 -3.86
N SER A 10 5.86 20.98 -3.25
CA SER A 10 5.08 19.84 -2.78
C SER A 10 4.06 20.26 -1.71
N ARG A 11 4.47 21.07 -0.72
CA ARG A 11 3.56 21.61 0.31
C ARG A 11 2.44 22.46 -0.29
N GLN A 12 2.77 23.39 -1.18
CA GLN A 12 1.80 24.27 -1.82
C GLN A 12 0.78 23.49 -2.66
N SER A 13 1.21 22.41 -3.33
CA SER A 13 0.33 21.51 -4.06
C SER A 13 -0.65 20.78 -3.13
N LYS A 14 -0.17 20.24 -2.01
CA LYS A 14 -1.01 19.54 -1.02
C LYS A 14 -2.07 20.47 -0.41
N ASP A 15 -1.67 21.68 -0.02
CA ASP A 15 -2.60 22.67 0.53
C ASP A 15 -3.72 23.03 -0.47
N SER A 16 -3.37 23.17 -1.75
CA SER A 16 -4.36 23.45 -2.80
C SER A 16 -5.34 22.28 -3.01
N SER A 17 -4.87 21.04 -2.89
CA SER A 17 -5.70 19.83 -3.02
C SER A 17 -6.71 19.72 -1.86
N ARG A 18 -6.25 19.95 -0.62
CA ARG A 18 -7.09 19.91 0.58
C ARG A 18 -8.21 20.95 0.56
N LEU A 19 -7.92 22.16 0.08
CA LEU A 19 -8.93 23.21 -0.07
C LEU A 19 -10.04 22.79 -1.05
N ARG A 20 -9.67 22.20 -2.20
CA ARG A 20 -10.64 21.70 -3.19
C ARG A 20 -11.49 20.56 -2.64
N LEU A 21 -10.89 19.62 -1.89
CA LEU A 21 -11.63 18.55 -1.23
C LEU A 21 -12.68 19.11 -0.26
N ARG A 22 -12.30 20.09 0.57
CA ARG A 22 -13.24 20.74 1.50
C ARG A 22 -14.39 21.42 0.76
N GLU A 23 -14.10 22.12 -0.34
CA GLU A 23 -15.12 22.75 -1.18
C GLU A 23 -16.06 21.72 -1.79
N PHE A 24 -15.53 20.61 -2.32
CA PHE A 24 -16.30 19.51 -2.88
C PHE A 24 -17.25 18.89 -1.85
N LEU A 25 -16.75 18.51 -0.66
CA LEU A 25 -17.58 17.91 0.39
C LEU A 25 -18.72 18.84 0.83
N ARG A 26 -18.46 20.15 0.84
CA ARG A 26 -19.48 21.16 1.14
C ARG A 26 -20.52 21.29 0.01
N GLN A 27 -20.08 21.26 -1.24
CA GLN A 27 -20.97 21.34 -2.41
C GLN A 27 -21.93 20.14 -2.46
N GLU A 28 -21.41 18.94 -2.21
CA GLU A 28 -22.19 17.70 -2.19
C GLU A 28 -23.00 17.50 -0.91
N SER A 29 -23.01 18.49 0.00
CA SER A 29 -23.76 18.45 1.27
C SER A 29 -23.46 17.21 2.12
N VAL A 30 -22.19 16.77 2.12
CA VAL A 30 -21.74 15.61 2.90
C VAL A 30 -21.95 15.88 4.39
N PRO A 31 -22.52 14.93 5.16
CA PRO A 31 -22.68 15.09 6.60
C PRO A 31 -21.38 15.46 7.30
N VAL A 32 -21.45 16.37 8.27
CA VAL A 32 -20.27 16.96 8.93
C VAL A 32 -19.33 15.89 9.51
N GLY A 33 -19.89 14.82 10.10
CA GLY A 33 -19.10 13.71 10.65
C GLY A 33 -18.25 13.01 9.58
N LEU A 34 -18.88 12.59 8.47
CA LEU A 34 -18.20 11.93 7.36
C LEU A 34 -17.21 12.88 6.66
N ALA A 35 -17.56 14.16 6.51
CA ALA A 35 -16.66 15.14 5.93
C ALA A 35 -15.38 15.34 6.78
N ALA A 36 -15.50 15.35 8.11
CA ALA A 36 -14.37 15.44 9.02
C ALA A 36 -13.49 14.18 8.95
N GLU A 37 -14.09 13.00 8.88
CA GLU A 37 -13.38 11.73 8.73
C GLU A 37 -12.58 11.67 7.42
N VAL A 38 -13.21 11.98 6.29
CA VAL A 38 -12.54 12.02 4.97
C VAL A 38 -11.36 13.01 4.98
N GLN A 39 -11.54 14.19 5.55
CA GLN A 39 -10.47 15.19 5.64
C GLN A 39 -9.31 14.71 6.51
N ARG A 40 -9.60 14.07 7.64
CA ARG A 40 -8.58 13.49 8.52
C ARG A 40 -7.79 12.40 7.80
N GLN A 41 -8.46 11.46 7.14
CA GLN A 41 -7.77 10.39 6.40
C GLN A 41 -6.88 10.95 5.28
N VAL A 42 -7.33 11.97 4.56
CA VAL A 42 -6.50 12.63 3.52
C VAL A 42 -5.30 13.33 4.15
N HIS A 43 -5.48 13.99 5.29
CA HIS A 43 -4.39 14.61 6.02
C HIS A 43 -3.35 13.58 6.49
N GLU A 44 -3.78 12.48 7.09
CA GLU A 44 -2.91 11.39 7.53
C GLU A 44 -2.15 10.76 6.35
N ARG A 45 -2.82 10.50 5.22
CA ARG A 45 -2.17 9.97 4.00
C ARG A 45 -1.17 10.94 3.38
N ASP A 46 -1.41 12.24 3.50
CA ASP A 46 -0.48 13.27 3.04
C ASP A 46 0.76 13.39 3.94
N GLU A 47 0.63 13.14 5.24
CA GLU A 47 1.72 13.20 6.22
C GLU A 47 2.48 11.87 6.35
N GLY A 48 1.87 10.77 5.96
CA GLY A 48 2.46 9.43 5.96
C GLY A 48 3.68 9.30 5.04
N VAL A 49 4.43 8.23 5.27
CA VAL A 49 5.57 7.85 4.42
C VAL A 49 5.04 7.50 3.04
N ILE A 50 5.52 8.20 2.02
CA ILE A 50 5.18 7.88 0.62
C ILE A 50 5.90 6.58 0.26
N HIS A 51 5.12 5.51 0.09
CA HIS A 51 5.61 4.27 -0.49
C HIS A 51 5.43 4.32 -2.01
N TYR A 52 6.55 4.30 -2.73
CA TYR A 52 6.52 4.24 -4.18
C TYR A 52 6.26 2.81 -4.63
N HIS A 53 5.18 2.61 -5.37
CA HIS A 53 4.94 1.38 -6.10
C HIS A 53 5.96 1.26 -7.24
N GLU A 54 6.36 0.03 -7.58
CA GLU A 54 7.36 -0.21 -8.65
C GLU A 54 6.91 0.39 -9.99
N ASP A 55 5.61 0.33 -10.29
CA ASP A 55 5.01 0.90 -11.51
C ASP A 55 5.07 2.43 -11.58
N HIS A 56 5.38 3.12 -10.48
CA HIS A 56 5.53 4.57 -10.45
C HIS A 56 7.00 5.02 -10.59
N VAL A 57 7.91 4.10 -10.86
CA VAL A 57 9.35 4.38 -10.99
C VAL A 57 9.82 4.05 -12.40
N ASP A 58 9.61 4.97 -13.34
CA ASP A 58 10.01 4.85 -14.76
C ASP A 58 11.48 4.45 -14.95
N ALA A 59 12.36 4.82 -14.01
CA ALA A 59 13.78 4.44 -14.06
C ALA A 59 13.99 2.91 -14.00
N LEU A 60 13.08 2.16 -13.38
CA LEU A 60 13.12 0.70 -13.33
C LEU A 60 12.92 0.07 -14.72
N GLU A 61 12.23 0.77 -15.63
CA GLU A 61 12.05 0.34 -17.01
C GLU A 61 13.38 0.18 -17.75
N ARG A 62 14.38 0.98 -17.37
CA ARG A 62 15.71 1.02 -17.99
C ARG A 62 16.64 -0.08 -17.50
N LEU A 63 16.25 -0.81 -16.45
CA LEU A 63 17.05 -1.92 -15.93
C LEU A 63 16.98 -3.13 -16.86
N SER A 64 18.11 -3.83 -17.01
CA SER A 64 18.11 -5.14 -17.66
C SER A 64 17.14 -6.09 -16.92
N ARG A 65 16.55 -7.04 -17.66
CA ARG A 65 15.66 -8.06 -17.07
C ARG A 65 16.31 -8.76 -15.86
N THR A 66 17.58 -9.13 -15.99
CA THR A 66 18.35 -9.78 -14.92
C THR A 66 18.50 -8.88 -13.69
N THR A 67 18.78 -7.59 -13.88
CA THR A 67 18.89 -6.62 -12.78
C THR A 67 17.55 -6.40 -12.11
N ARG A 68 16.46 -6.28 -12.89
CA ARG A 68 15.11 -6.13 -12.34
C ARG A 68 14.71 -7.36 -11.50
N ILE A 69 14.99 -8.57 -11.97
CA ILE A 69 14.74 -9.80 -11.22
C ILE A 69 15.48 -9.78 -9.87
N LYS A 70 16.76 -9.41 -9.86
CA LYS A 70 17.55 -9.32 -8.63
C LYS A 70 16.97 -8.29 -7.66
N LEU A 71 16.54 -7.13 -8.16
CA LEU A 71 15.93 -6.07 -7.36
C LEU A 71 14.62 -6.56 -6.72
N ILE A 72 13.69 -7.09 -7.53
CA ILE A 72 12.40 -7.61 -7.06
C ILE A 72 12.59 -8.68 -5.99
N CYS A 73 13.51 -9.63 -6.23
CA CYS A 73 13.83 -10.66 -5.25
C CYS A 73 14.43 -10.05 -3.96
N ALA A 74 15.33 -9.06 -4.07
CA ALA A 74 15.92 -8.41 -2.91
C ALA A 74 14.88 -7.67 -2.06
N ILE A 75 13.84 -7.12 -2.69
CA ILE A 75 12.75 -6.40 -2.02
C ILE A 75 11.77 -7.38 -1.35
N ARG A 76 11.29 -8.40 -2.09
CA ARG A 76 10.15 -9.24 -1.67
C ARG A 76 10.56 -10.48 -0.87
N MET A 77 11.72 -11.06 -1.16
CA MET A 77 12.16 -12.31 -0.53
C MET A 77 12.30 -12.22 1.00
N PRO A 78 12.85 -11.14 1.60
CA PRO A 78 12.97 -11.06 3.05
C PRO A 78 11.62 -11.21 3.77
N ALA A 79 10.56 -10.56 3.26
CA ALA A 79 9.22 -10.65 3.84
C ALA A 79 8.53 -11.99 3.57
N LEU A 80 8.84 -12.69 2.49
CA LEU A 80 8.33 -14.06 2.31
C LEU A 80 8.98 -15.02 3.30
N LEU A 81 10.29 -14.89 3.51
CA LEU A 81 11.08 -15.81 4.34
C LEU A 81 10.82 -15.65 5.85
N THR A 82 10.07 -14.63 6.28
CA THR A 82 9.54 -14.57 7.65
C THR A 82 8.47 -15.61 7.90
N HIS A 83 7.80 -16.12 6.85
CA HIS A 83 6.81 -17.18 6.95
C HIS A 83 7.46 -18.56 6.74
N ASP A 84 7.23 -19.48 7.69
CA ASP A 84 7.89 -20.79 7.72
C ASP A 84 7.65 -21.64 6.48
N LEU A 85 6.45 -21.57 5.89
CA LEU A 85 6.12 -22.26 4.63
C LEU A 85 7.09 -21.87 3.51
N TRP A 86 7.32 -20.58 3.29
CA TRP A 86 8.17 -20.09 2.21
C TRP A 86 9.64 -20.33 2.52
N ARG A 87 10.04 -20.26 3.79
CA ARG A 87 11.39 -20.62 4.22
C ARG A 87 11.71 -22.09 3.93
N MET A 88 10.78 -22.99 4.24
CA MET A 88 10.90 -24.41 3.90
C MET A 88 10.96 -24.62 2.39
N TRP A 89 10.05 -23.98 1.64
CA TRP A 89 10.03 -24.08 0.18
C TRP A 89 11.33 -23.59 -0.44
N CYS A 90 11.89 -22.47 0.04
CA CYS A 90 13.14 -21.90 -0.46
C CYS A 90 14.31 -22.91 -0.40
N ASN A 91 14.35 -23.72 0.65
CA ASN A 91 15.38 -24.76 0.82
C ASN A 91 15.23 -25.92 -0.17
N ILE A 92 14.02 -26.13 -0.71
CA ILE A 92 13.71 -27.18 -1.69
C ILE A 92 13.93 -26.65 -3.11
N ASP A 93 13.34 -25.50 -3.42
CA ASP A 93 13.43 -24.86 -4.72
C ASP A 93 13.36 -23.32 -4.64
N VAL A 94 14.54 -22.71 -4.58
CA VAL A 94 14.69 -21.25 -4.65
C VAL A 94 14.25 -20.67 -6.00
N GLY A 95 14.25 -21.47 -7.07
CA GLY A 95 13.84 -21.05 -8.41
C GLY A 95 12.34 -20.71 -8.44
N SER A 96 11.50 -21.61 -7.92
CA SER A 96 10.06 -21.38 -7.77
C SER A 96 9.76 -20.18 -6.88
N LEU A 97 10.49 -19.98 -5.78
CA LEU A 97 10.26 -18.82 -4.90
C LEU A 97 10.66 -17.50 -5.58
N ARG A 98 11.71 -17.49 -6.41
CA ARG A 98 12.05 -16.32 -7.25
C ARG A 98 10.94 -16.03 -8.27
N ALA A 99 10.38 -17.07 -8.89
CA ALA A 99 9.25 -16.91 -9.81
C ALA A 99 8.01 -16.36 -9.08
N LEU A 100 7.76 -16.82 -7.84
CA LEU A 100 6.70 -16.29 -6.99
C LEU A 100 6.90 -14.80 -6.69
N CYS A 101 8.12 -14.40 -6.28
CA CYS A 101 8.47 -12.99 -6.08
C CYS A 101 8.19 -12.14 -7.31
N LEU A 102 8.45 -12.67 -8.51
CA LEU A 102 8.29 -11.94 -9.77
C LEU A 102 6.84 -11.79 -10.22
N CYS A 103 6.03 -12.83 -10.00
CA CYS A 103 4.74 -12.96 -10.68
C CYS A 103 3.52 -12.78 -9.77
N ALA A 104 3.67 -12.99 -8.45
CA ALA A 104 2.50 -13.16 -7.59
C ALA A 104 2.59 -12.46 -6.23
N VAL A 105 3.72 -11.83 -5.91
CA VAL A 105 3.92 -11.18 -4.62
C VAL A 105 4.06 -9.70 -4.84
N ASP A 106 3.33 -8.90 -4.08
CA ASP A 106 3.47 -7.46 -4.06
C ASP A 106 3.29 -6.93 -2.64
N PHE A 107 3.71 -5.68 -2.41
CA PHE A 107 3.52 -4.99 -1.15
C PHE A 107 2.35 -4.02 -1.24
N ARG A 108 1.35 -4.28 -0.40
CA ARG A 108 0.27 -3.33 -0.16
C ARG A 108 0.49 -2.65 1.18
N TYR A 109 0.50 -1.32 1.16
CA TYR A 109 0.57 -0.49 2.36
C TYR A 109 -0.83 -0.01 2.68
N VAL A 110 -1.24 -0.23 3.92
CA VAL A 110 -2.57 0.14 4.42
C VAL A 110 -2.41 1.07 5.61
N MET A 111 -3.31 2.03 5.74
CA MET A 111 -3.30 2.95 6.86
C MET A 111 -4.07 2.38 8.03
N SER A 112 -3.86 2.95 9.22
CA SER A 112 -4.73 2.69 10.35
C SER A 112 -6.18 3.00 9.95
N GLU A 113 -7.11 2.16 10.39
CA GLU A 113 -8.56 2.27 10.12
C GLU A 113 -8.99 1.89 8.68
N ASP A 114 -8.07 1.48 7.80
CA ASP A 114 -8.47 0.89 6.53
C ASP A 114 -9.01 -0.54 6.75
N ASP A 115 -10.19 -0.82 6.21
CA ASP A 115 -10.73 -2.18 6.15
C ASP A 115 -10.01 -2.98 5.06
N LEU A 116 -9.35 -4.08 5.44
CA LEU A 116 -8.73 -5.00 4.49
C LEU A 116 -9.76 -5.86 3.74
N PHE A 117 -10.86 -6.18 4.42
CA PHE A 117 -11.91 -7.05 3.93
C PHE A 117 -13.26 -6.55 4.47
N LEU A 118 -14.28 -6.53 3.60
CA LEU A 118 -15.66 -6.33 4.02
C LEU A 118 -16.45 -7.64 3.90
N ALA A 119 -17.42 -7.81 4.79
CA ALA A 119 -18.26 -9.00 4.80
C ALA A 119 -19.06 -9.09 3.49
N GLY A 120 -19.02 -10.27 2.84
CA GLY A 120 -19.70 -10.53 1.57
C GLY A 120 -18.90 -10.13 0.33
N GLU A 121 -17.72 -9.54 0.47
CA GLU A 121 -16.84 -9.28 -0.67
C GLU A 121 -16.09 -10.55 -1.11
N THR A 122 -15.97 -10.72 -2.42
CA THR A 122 -15.08 -11.73 -3.01
C THR A 122 -13.67 -11.17 -3.08
N PHE A 123 -12.69 -11.91 -2.59
CA PHE A 123 -11.29 -11.52 -2.63
C PHE A 123 -10.47 -12.57 -3.38
N SER A 124 -9.74 -12.14 -4.42
CA SER A 124 -9.00 -13.04 -5.33
C SER A 124 -7.53 -13.23 -4.94
N GLU A 125 -7.08 -12.53 -3.90
CA GLU A 125 -5.68 -12.49 -3.50
C GLU A 125 -5.51 -13.10 -2.10
N ALA A 126 -4.28 -13.43 -1.72
CA ALA A 126 -3.95 -13.83 -0.36
C ALA A 126 -3.09 -12.73 0.27
N LEU A 127 -3.48 -12.27 1.46
CA LEU A 127 -2.70 -11.28 2.21
C LEU A 127 -1.90 -11.96 3.31
N TYR A 128 -0.67 -11.49 3.48
CA TYR A 128 0.21 -11.85 4.60
C TYR A 128 0.70 -10.55 5.25
N ILE A 129 0.60 -10.48 6.58
CA ILE A 129 1.07 -9.32 7.34
C ILE A 129 2.59 -9.41 7.45
N ALA A 130 3.29 -8.66 6.60
CA ALA A 130 4.75 -8.57 6.62
C ALA A 130 5.25 -7.70 7.78
N ASP A 131 4.50 -6.65 8.12
CA ASP A 131 4.78 -5.74 9.23
C ASP A 131 3.47 -5.15 9.78
N GLY A 132 3.46 -4.79 11.07
CA GLY A 132 2.28 -4.25 11.74
C GLY A 132 1.31 -5.29 12.31
N GLN A 133 0.06 -4.86 12.52
CA GLN A 133 -0.99 -5.68 13.14
C GLN A 133 -2.35 -5.37 12.50
N CYS A 134 -3.20 -6.39 12.43
CA CYS A 134 -4.59 -6.26 12.00
C CYS A 134 -5.50 -6.95 13.00
N VAL A 135 -6.72 -6.44 13.14
CA VAL A 135 -7.76 -7.04 13.98
C VAL A 135 -8.85 -7.60 13.07
N TYR A 136 -9.12 -8.89 13.19
CA TYR A 136 -10.27 -9.49 12.52
C TYR A 136 -11.52 -9.25 13.35
N GLN A 137 -12.45 -8.43 12.84
CA GLN A 137 -13.71 -8.15 13.49
C GLN A 137 -14.85 -8.89 12.79
N GLN A 138 -15.39 -9.90 13.46
CA GLN A 138 -16.57 -10.62 12.98
C GLN A 138 -17.80 -10.15 13.76
N THR A 139 -18.79 -9.61 13.05
CA THR A 139 -20.09 -9.30 13.65
C THR A 139 -21.03 -10.49 13.39
N PRO A 140 -21.50 -11.21 14.42
CA PRO A 140 -22.27 -12.46 14.23
C PRO A 140 -23.53 -12.30 13.36
N SER A 141 -24.12 -11.11 13.32
CA SER A 141 -25.32 -10.82 12.53
C SER A 141 -25.08 -10.73 11.02
N THR A 142 -23.82 -10.65 10.56
CA THR A 142 -23.46 -10.56 9.13
C THR A 142 -22.76 -11.82 8.61
N SER A 143 -22.64 -12.86 9.45
CA SER A 143 -22.07 -14.16 9.07
C SER A 143 -23.21 -15.10 8.69
N MET A 144 -23.71 -15.01 7.45
CA MET A 144 -24.59 -16.03 6.86
C MET A 144 -23.79 -16.97 5.96
#